data_AF-A0A0Q0IDB0-F1
#
_entry.id   AF-A0A0Q0IDB0-F1
#
_cell.length_a   1.000
_cell.length_b   1.000
_cell.length_c   1.000
_cell.angle_alpha   90.00
_cell.angle_beta   90.00
_cell.angle_gamma   90.00
#
_symmetry.space_group_name_H-M   'P 1'
#
loop_
_entity.id
_entity.type
_entity.pdbx_description
1 polymer ?
#
loop_
_entity_poly.entity_id
_entity_poly.type
_entity_poly.pdbx_seq_one_letter_code
_entity_poly.pdbx_strand_id
1 'polypeptide(L)' 'MINSTPSPPLPNSLEDSLMQVSDILRCASATAYETGDNLDGLKRDLAFSVVHLINMAKAELERSLECVQNP' A
#
# COMPACT_ATOMS: atom_id res chain seq x y z
N MET A 1 -27.46 -18.88 -2.47
CA MET A 1 -26.88 -18.12 -1.35
C MET A 1 -26.07 -16.99 -1.96
N ILE A 2 -26.64 -15.78 -2.02
CA ILE A 2 -25.91 -14.61 -2.50
C ILE A 2 -24.88 -14.24 -1.43
N ASN A 3 -23.59 -14.36 -1.76
CA ASN A 3 -22.54 -13.88 -0.88
C ASN A 3 -22.55 -12.35 -0.97
N SER A 4 -23.28 -11.72 -0.04
CA SER A 4 -23.24 -10.29 0.19
C SER A 4 -21.89 -9.92 0.81
N THR A 5 -20.80 -10.04 0.05
CA THR A 5 -19.61 -9.27 0.36
C THR A 5 -20.01 -7.80 0.27
N PRO A 6 -20.06 -7.05 1.39
CA PRO A 6 -20.40 -5.65 1.33
C PRO A 6 -19.35 -4.98 0.46
N SER A 7 -19.80 -4.23 -0.55
CA SER A 7 -18.93 -3.33 -1.29
C SER A 7 -18.23 -2.44 -0.25
N PRO A 8 -16.89 -2.34 -0.25
CA PRO A 8 -16.24 -1.34 0.57
C PRO A 8 -16.84 0.03 0.22
N PRO A 9 -17.16 0.87 1.22
CA PRO A 9 -17.72 2.20 0.93
C PRO A 9 -16.78 2.90 -0.05
N LEU A 10 -17.36 3.41 -1.14
CA LEU A 10 -16.63 4.23 -2.10
C LEU A 10 -16.02 5.40 -1.31
N PRO A 11 -14.75 5.75 -1.55
CA PRO A 11 -14.13 6.87 -0.86
C PRO A 11 -14.93 8.12 -1.16
N ASN A 12 -15.47 8.76 -0.12
CA ASN A 12 -16.35 9.91 -0.26
C ASN A 12 -15.58 11.19 -0.64
N SER A 13 -14.25 11.12 -0.70
CA SER A 13 -13.33 12.18 -1.08
C SER A 13 -12.04 11.62 -1.72
N LEU A 14 -11.29 12.48 -2.43
CA LEU A 14 -9.94 12.13 -2.90
C LEU A 14 -9.03 11.78 -1.73
N GLU A 15 -9.13 12.51 -0.61
CA GLU A 15 -8.37 12.24 0.62
C GLU A 15 -8.63 10.83 1.17
N ASP A 16 -9.90 10.41 1.28
CA ASP A 16 -10.26 9.03 1.67
C ASP A 16 -9.65 7.99 0.72
N SER A 17 -9.64 8.27 -0.59
CA SER A 17 -9.05 7.38 -1.59
C SER A 17 -7.55 7.21 -1.38
N LEU A 18 -6.84 8.33 -1.17
CA LEU A 18 -5.40 8.33 -0.93
C LEU A 18 -5.05 7.67 0.41
N MET A 19 -5.87 7.87 1.45
CA MET A 19 -5.71 7.17 2.73
C MET A 19 -5.87 5.65 2.58
N GLN A 20 -6.91 5.21 1.86
CA GLN A 20 -7.10 3.79 1.55
C GLN A 20 -5.91 3.20 0.78
N VAL A 21 -5.38 3.90 -0.21
CA VAL A 21 -4.19 3.46 -0.94
C VAL A 21 -2.98 3.35 -0.02
N SER A 22 -2.81 4.26 0.96
CA SER A 22 -1.73 4.20 1.94
C SER A 22 -1.80 2.92 2.78
N ASP A 23 -3.00 2.53 3.23
CA ASP A 23 -3.20 1.27 3.94
C ASP A 23 -2.91 0.05 3.05
N ILE A 24 -3.31 0.07 1.77
CA ILE A 24 -2.98 -0.99 0.81
C ILE A 24 -1.46 -1.12 0.65
N LEU A 25 -0.74 0.00 0.50
CA LEU A 25 0.72 0.00 0.39
C LEU A 25 1.38 -0.54 1.67
N ARG A 26 0.85 -0.22 2.86
CA ARG A 26 1.34 -0.80 4.12
C ARG A 26 1.20 -2.32 4.14
N CYS A 27 0.03 -2.83 3.74
CA CYS A 27 -0.24 -4.27 3.67
C CYS A 27 0.64 -4.98 2.61
N ALA A 28 0.84 -4.35 1.45
CA ALA A 28 1.72 -4.86 0.40
C ALA A 28 3.17 -4.95 0.89
N SER A 29 3.65 -3.91 1.60
CA SER A 29 4.98 -3.90 2.20
C SER A 29 5.14 -5.02 3.22
N ALA A 30 4.18 -5.19 4.13
CA ALA A 30 4.21 -6.27 5.13
C ALA A 30 4.28 -7.65 4.46
N THR A 31 3.41 -7.88 3.47
CA THR A 31 3.39 -9.12 2.68
C THR A 31 4.74 -9.39 1.99
N ALA A 32 5.33 -8.38 1.36
CA ALA A 32 6.63 -8.51 0.69
C ALA A 32 7.76 -8.76 1.69
N TYR A 33 7.71 -8.13 2.88
CA TYR A 33 8.65 -8.36 3.97
C TYR A 33 8.58 -9.80 4.49
N GLU A 34 7.38 -10.27 4.84
CA GLU A 34 7.15 -11.65 5.32
C GLU A 34 7.51 -12.69 4.26
N THR A 35 7.28 -12.37 2.98
CA THR A 35 7.73 -13.21 1.86
C THR A 35 9.26 -13.27 1.81
N GLY A 36 9.95 -12.14 1.96
CA GLY A 36 11.41 -12.05 1.96
C GLY A 36 12.08 -12.74 3.15
N ASP A 37 11.42 -12.76 4.31
CA ASP A 37 11.94 -13.37 5.54
C ASP A 37 12.22 -14.88 5.37
N ASN A 38 11.34 -15.56 4.63
CA ASN A 38 11.44 -17.01 4.34
C ASN A 38 12.26 -17.36 3.08
N LEU A 39 12.85 -16.36 2.39
CA LEU A 39 13.63 -16.55 1.17
C LEU A 39 15.10 -16.27 1.43
N ASP A 40 16.01 -16.77 0.59
CA ASP A 40 17.47 -16.51 0.68
C ASP A 40 18.07 -16.01 -0.64
N GLY A 41 19.24 -15.37 -0.52
CA GLY A 41 20.02 -14.84 -1.63
C GLY A 41 19.24 -13.86 -2.50
N LEU A 42 19.39 -13.97 -3.83
CA LEU A 42 18.78 -13.05 -4.80
C LEU A 42 17.25 -12.92 -4.68
N LYS A 43 16.56 -13.96 -4.20
CA LYS A 43 15.10 -13.90 -4.03
C LYS A 43 14.70 -13.03 -2.84
N ARG A 44 15.47 -13.06 -1.75
CA ARG A 44 15.31 -12.14 -0.62
C ARG A 44 15.62 -10.71 -1.05
N ASP A 45 16.70 -10.52 -1.79
CA ASP A 45 17.09 -9.20 -2.30
C ASP A 45 15.99 -8.60 -3.19
N LEU A 46 15.37 -9.42 -4.05
CA LEU A 46 14.24 -9.01 -4.88
C LEU A 46 13.01 -8.65 -4.04
N ALA A 47 12.66 -9.45 -3.02
CA ALA A 47 11.53 -9.17 -2.13
C ALA A 47 11.71 -7.84 -1.38
N PHE A 48 12.92 -7.57 -0.86
CA PHE A 48 13.23 -6.28 -0.22
C PHE A 48 13.32 -5.12 -1.21
N SER A 49 13.70 -5.37 -2.46
CA SER A 49 13.60 -4.36 -3.52
C SER A 49 12.14 -3.96 -3.76
N VAL A 50 11.20 -4.91 -3.74
CA VAL A 50 9.76 -4.61 -3.83
C VAL A 50 9.29 -3.76 -2.64
N VAL A 51 9.71 -4.09 -1.41
CA VAL A 51 9.43 -3.26 -0.22
C VAL A 51 9.92 -1.83 -0.41
N HIS A 52 11.15 -1.66 -0.93
CA HIS A 52 11.69 -0.33 -1.20
C HIS A 52 10.82 0.45 -2.20
N LEU A 53 10.42 -0.18 -3.31
CA LEU A 53 9.52 0.43 -4.30
C LEU A 53 8.17 0.82 -3.70
N ILE A 54 7.60 -0.01 -2.83
CA ILE A 54 6.35 0.29 -2.13
C ILE A 54 6.51 1.51 -1.21
N ASN A 55 7.63 1.60 -0.47
CA ASN A 55 7.92 2.76 0.38
C ASN A 55 8.10 4.03 -0.44
N MET A 56 8.73 3.97 -1.62
CA MET A 56 8.82 5.10 -2.53
C MET A 56 7.43 5.54 -3.01
N ALA A 57 6.57 4.60 -3.41
CA ALA A 57 5.21 4.90 -3.81
C ALA A 57 4.40 5.54 -2.66
N LYS A 58 4.59 5.06 -1.42
CA LYS A 58 3.95 5.62 -0.24
C LYS A 58 4.40 7.05 0.05
N ALA A 59 5.69 7.35 -0.10
CA ALA A 59 6.19 8.71 0.08
C ALA A 59 5.62 9.70 -0.97
N GLU A 60 5.46 9.27 -2.22
CA GLU A 60 4.82 10.09 -3.26
C GLU A 60 3.34 10.33 -2.98
N LEU A 61 2.66 9.30 -2.46
CA LEU A 61 1.27 9.38 -2.03
C LEU A 61 1.09 10.35 -0.85
N GLU A 62 1.96 10.27 0.15
CA GLU A 62 1.95 11.18 1.32
C GLU A 62 2.16 12.63 0.88
N ARG A 63 3.09 12.90 -0.04
CA ARG A 63 3.24 14.24 -0.66
C ARG A 63 1.96 14.72 -1.36
N SER A 64 1.30 13.82 -2.08
CA SER A 64 0.05 14.13 -2.77
C SER A 64 -1.08 14.45 -1.78
N LEU A 65 -1.11 13.76 -0.64
CA LEU A 65 -2.08 13.99 0.44
C LEU A 65 -1.85 15.34 1.12
N GLU A 66 -0.59 15.70 1.40
CA GLU A 66 -0.24 17.02 1.95
C GLU A 66 -0.74 18.18 1.06
N CYS A 67 -0.65 18.02 -0.27
CA CYS A 67 -1.17 18.99 -1.23
C CYS A 67 -2.71 19.10 -1.21
N VAL A 68 -3.42 18.02 -0.88
CA VAL A 68 -4.89 18.01 -0.79
C VAL A 68 -5.37 18.59 0.54
N GLN A 69 -4.65 18.31 1.63
CA GLN A 69 -4.99 18.76 2.99
C GLN A 69 -4.70 20.26 3.20
N ASN A 70 -3.74 20.82 2.48
CA ASN A 70 -3.33 22.22 2.56
C ASN A 70 -3.35 22.89 1.17
N PRO A 71 -4.53 23.31 0.68
CA PRO A 71 -4.70 23.86 -0.68
C PRO A 71 -4.06 25.23 -0.89
#